data_AF-A0A7C3ALV4-F1
#
_entry.id   AF-A0A7C3ALV4-F1
#
_cell.length_a   1.000
_cell.length_b   1.000
_cell.length_c   1.000
_cell.angle_alpha   90.00
_cell.angle_beta   90.00
_cell.angle_gamma   90.00
#
_symmetry.space_group_name_H-M   'P 1'
#
loop_
_entity.id
_entity.type
_entity.pdbx_description
1 polymer ?
#
loop_
_entity_poly.entity_id
_entity_poly.type
_entity_poly.pdbx_seq_one_letter_code
_entity_poly.pdbx_strand_id
1 'polypeptide(L)'
;MNPPNLFLGILIATSCGLLFHLFRGGSAARLGLFVLTAWVAFFIGHLVGTWLNLDILRIGTLNLLPAFLATGIGLFIANLLAGPERKSVRNRHKRKPPTRKS
;
A
#
# COMPACT_ATOMS: atom_id res chain seq x y z
N MET A 1 -21.62 -5.73 3.96
CA MET A 1 -20.98 -5.56 2.63
C MET A 1 -21.14 -6.87 1.88
N ASN A 2 -21.43 -6.84 0.58
CA ASN A 2 -21.65 -8.07 -0.22
C ASN A 2 -20.34 -8.51 -0.89
N PRO A 3 -20.17 -9.81 -1.24
CA PRO A 3 -18.92 -10.32 -1.83
C PRO A 3 -18.42 -9.55 -3.06
N PRO A 4 -19.27 -9.11 -4.02
CA PRO A 4 -18.81 -8.30 -5.16
C PRO A 4 -18.19 -6.96 -4.75
N ASN A 5 -18.75 -6.29 -3.73
CA ASN A 5 -18.24 -5.00 -3.25
C ASN A 5 -16.91 -5.16 -2.50
N LEU A 6 -16.73 -6.29 -1.80
CA LEU A 6 -15.46 -6.62 -1.17
C LEU A 6 -14.37 -6.82 -2.23
N PHE A 7 -14.67 -7.59 -3.28
CA PHE A 7 -13.76 -7.80 -4.40
C PHE A 7 -13.38 -6.48 -5.09
N LEU A 8 -14.38 -5.64 -5.39
CA LEU A 8 -14.15 -4.32 -5.97
C LEU A 8 -13.28 -3.43 -5.05
N GLY A 9 -13.56 -3.41 -3.74
CA GLY A 9 -12.79 -2.65 -2.77
C GLY A 9 -11.32 -3.11 -2.70
N ILE A 10 -11.07 -4.43 -2.67
CA ILE A 10 -9.71 -4.99 -2.72
C ILE A 10 -9.01 -4.61 -4.03
N LEU A 11 -9.71 -4.70 -5.16
CA LEU A 11 -9.15 -4.34 -6.47
C LEU A 11 -8.72 -2.87 -6.50
N ILE A 12 -9.60 -1.96 -6.09
CA ILE A 12 -9.32 -0.52 -6.03
C ILE A 12 -8.16 -0.23 -5.08
N ALA A 13 -8.19 -0.78 -3.87
CA ALA A 13 -7.15 -0.55 -2.87
C ALA A 13 -5.79 -1.11 -3.33
N THR A 14 -5.78 -2.26 -4.00
CA THR A 14 -4.57 -2.82 -4.62
C THR A 14 -4.04 -1.90 -5.70
N SER A 15 -4.89 -1.44 -6.63
CA SER A 15 -4.52 -0.48 -7.67
C SER A 15 -3.94 0.80 -7.06
N CYS A 16 -4.51 1.35 -6.00
CA CYS A 16 -3.96 2.52 -5.29
C CYS A 16 -2.57 2.25 -4.71
N GLY A 17 -2.38 1.13 -4.02
CA GLY A 17 -1.07 0.74 -3.45
C GLY A 17 0.00 0.54 -4.52
N LEU A 18 -0.36 -0.10 -5.65
CA LEU A 18 0.53 -0.28 -6.80
C LEU A 18 0.87 1.06 -7.45
N LEU A 19 -0.14 1.89 -7.76
CA LEU A 19 0.07 3.20 -8.37
C LEU A 19 0.99 4.06 -7.51
N PHE A 20 0.73 4.12 -6.20
CA PHE A 20 1.57 4.85 -5.26
C PHE A 20 3.01 4.31 -5.22
N HIS A 21 3.18 2.98 -5.23
CA HIS A 21 4.50 2.37 -5.34
C HIS A 21 5.20 2.74 -6.65
N LEU A 22 4.49 2.76 -7.79
CA LEU A 22 5.06 3.16 -9.08
C LEU A 22 5.53 4.61 -9.10
N PHE A 23 4.75 5.52 -8.50
CA PHE A 23 5.13 6.93 -8.38
C PHE A 23 6.35 7.14 -7.46
N ARG A 24 6.47 6.36 -6.38
CA ARG A 24 7.55 6.53 -5.39
C ARG A 24 8.80 5.72 -5.70
N GLY A 25 8.64 4.57 -6.35
CA GLY A 25 9.68 3.56 -6.55
C GLY A 25 10.09 2.81 -5.27
N GLY A 26 11.03 1.88 -5.41
CA GLY A 26 11.70 1.16 -4.32
C GLY A 26 11.63 -0.37 -4.45
N SER A 27 12.04 -1.08 -3.39
CA SER A 27 12.01 -2.54 -3.33
C SER A 27 10.62 -3.16 -3.24
N ALA A 28 10.53 -4.45 -3.61
CA ALA A 28 9.32 -5.27 -3.49
C ALA A 28 8.76 -5.34 -2.06
N ALA A 29 9.60 -5.22 -1.03
CA ALA A 29 9.12 -5.16 0.36
C ALA A 29 8.24 -3.91 0.62
N ARG A 30 8.58 -2.78 -0.01
CA ARG A 30 7.78 -1.55 0.08
C ARG A 30 6.47 -1.66 -0.70
N LEU A 31 6.46 -2.38 -1.81
CA LEU A 31 5.23 -2.67 -2.53
C LEU A 31 4.23 -3.39 -1.61
N GLY A 32 4.68 -4.45 -0.93
CA GLY A 32 3.85 -5.17 0.03
C GLY A 32 3.31 -4.27 1.14
N LEU A 33 4.16 -3.42 1.71
CA LEU A 33 3.75 -2.42 2.71
C LEU A 33 2.65 -1.50 2.18
N PHE A 34 2.85 -0.87 1.01
CA PHE A 34 1.89 0.07 0.44
C PHE A 34 0.56 -0.59 0.07
N VAL A 35 0.57 -1.81 -0.47
CA VAL A 35 -0.67 -2.55 -0.77
C VAL A 35 -1.45 -2.86 0.49
N LEU A 36 -0.79 -3.41 1.52
CA LEU A 36 -1.44 -3.73 2.79
C LEU A 36 -1.97 -2.46 3.50
N THR A 37 -1.19 -1.39 3.52
CA THR A 37 -1.65 -0.11 4.04
C THR A 37 -2.85 0.41 3.27
N ALA A 38 -2.83 0.34 1.92
CA ALA A 38 -3.94 0.79 1.11
C ALA A 38 -5.23 0.02 1.42
N TRP A 39 -5.16 -1.30 1.61
CA TRP A 39 -6.31 -2.12 2.00
C TRP A 39 -6.89 -1.67 3.33
N VAL A 40 -6.06 -1.62 4.37
CA VAL A 40 -6.51 -1.25 5.72
C VAL A 40 -7.12 0.15 5.73
N ALA A 41 -6.43 1.12 5.14
CA ALA A 41 -6.90 2.50 5.10
C ALA A 41 -8.18 2.65 4.26
N PHE A 42 -8.32 1.93 3.15
CA PHE A 42 -9.52 1.96 2.29
C PHE A 42 -10.75 1.47 3.05
N PHE A 43 -10.66 0.31 3.71
CA PHE A 43 -11.79 -0.25 4.44
C PHE A 43 -12.15 0.56 5.69
N ILE A 44 -11.16 1.12 6.38
CA ILE A 44 -11.41 2.05 7.49
C ILE A 44 -12.13 3.30 6.98
N GLY A 45 -11.64 3.93 5.90
CA GLY A 45 -12.28 5.10 5.31
C GLY A 45 -13.70 4.81 4.84
N HIS A 46 -13.93 3.64 4.23
CA HIS A 46 -15.26 3.20 3.89
C HIS A 46 -16.18 3.11 5.12
N LEU A 47 -15.72 2.44 6.19
CA LEU A 47 -16.49 2.27 7.43
C LEU A 47 -16.83 3.60 8.09
N VAL A 48 -15.85 4.51 8.18
CA VAL A 48 -16.03 5.88 8.67
C VAL A 48 -17.05 6.63 7.82
N GLY A 49 -16.96 6.50 6.49
CA GLY A 49 -17.94 7.06 5.57
C GLY A 49 -19.36 6.56 5.85
N THR A 50 -19.51 5.27 6.15
CA THR A 50 -20.80 4.66 6.48
C THR A 50 -21.35 5.19 7.81
N TRP A 51 -20.51 5.38 8.81
CA TRP A 51 -20.92 5.96 10.10
C TRP A 51 -21.31 7.42 10.02
N LEU A 52 -20.61 8.18 9.18
CA LEU A 52 -20.89 9.60 8.95
C LEU A 52 -22.01 9.85 7.92
N ASN A 53 -22.64 8.78 7.39
CA ASN A 53 -23.63 8.85 6.32
C ASN A 53 -23.16 9.69 5.11
N LEU A 54 -21.87 9.58 4.78
CA LEU A 54 -21.28 10.27 3.64
C LEU A 54 -21.64 9.53 2.35
N ASP A 55 -22.78 9.90 1.77
CA ASP A 55 -23.32 9.28 0.54
C ASP A 55 -22.66 9.79 -0.75
N ILE A 56 -21.47 10.36 -0.64
CA ILE A 56 -20.76 10.98 -1.76
C ILE A 56 -19.93 9.94 -2.50
N LEU A 57 -20.07 9.92 -3.83
CA LEU A 57 -19.33 9.00 -4.72
C LEU A 57 -19.58 7.52 -4.38
N ARG A 58 -20.82 7.17 -4.03
CA ARG A 58 -21.21 5.79 -3.69
C ARG A 58 -21.32 4.91 -4.92
N ILE A 59 -20.71 3.72 -4.85
CA ILE A 59 -20.97 2.61 -5.79
C ILE A 59 -21.55 1.45 -4.98
N GLY A 60 -22.84 1.20 -5.14
CA GLY A 60 -23.58 0.24 -4.33
C GLY A 60 -23.55 0.63 -2.84
N THR A 61 -22.89 -0.21 -2.03
CA THR A 61 -22.69 0.05 -0.59
C THR A 61 -21.33 0.67 -0.29
N LEU A 62 -20.51 0.98 -1.29
CA LEU A 62 -19.13 1.40 -1.12
C LEU A 62 -19.03 2.93 -1.17
N ASN A 63 -18.66 3.54 -0.04
CA ASN A 63 -18.38 4.97 0.06
C ASN A 63 -16.97 5.27 -0.45
N LEU A 64 -16.82 5.61 -1.74
CA LEU A 64 -15.51 5.74 -2.37
C LEU A 64 -14.75 6.97 -1.91
N LEU A 65 -15.41 8.12 -1.76
CA LEU A 65 -14.74 9.35 -1.38
C LEU A 65 -13.97 9.21 -0.04
N PRO A 66 -14.62 8.82 1.07
CA PRO A 66 -13.91 8.68 2.34
C PRO A 66 -12.91 7.52 2.33
N ALA A 67 -13.17 6.46 1.54
CA ALA A 67 -12.21 5.37 1.34
C ALA A 67 -10.93 5.87 0.64
N PHE A 68 -11.04 6.61 -0.47
CA PHE A 68 -9.90 7.16 -1.19
C PHE A 68 -9.12 8.18 -0.36
N LEU A 69 -9.81 9.05 0.38
CA LEU A 69 -9.16 10.02 1.27
C LEU A 69 -8.34 9.31 2.34
N ALA A 70 -8.93 8.33 3.03
CA ALA A 70 -8.23 7.55 4.04
C ALA A 70 -7.04 6.78 3.44
N THR A 71 -7.21 6.15 2.27
CA THR A 71 -6.12 5.47 1.55
C THR A 71 -4.97 6.42 1.22
N GLY A 72 -5.26 7.61 0.70
CA GLY A 72 -4.24 8.61 0.40
C GLY A 72 -3.45 9.03 1.64
N ILE A 73 -4.15 9.32 2.74
CA ILE A 73 -3.54 9.67 4.04
C ILE A 73 -2.69 8.50 4.55
N GLY A 74 -3.23 7.28 4.55
CA GLY A 74 -2.54 6.09 5.04
C GLY A 74 -1.27 5.80 4.25
N LEU A 75 -1.33 5.86 2.91
CA LEU A 75 -0.16 5.68 2.05
C LEU A 75 0.90 6.75 2.27
N PHE A 76 0.48 8.01 2.44
CA PHE A 76 1.39 9.10 2.74
C PHE A 76 2.12 8.86 4.07
N ILE A 77 1.41 8.50 5.14
CA ILE A 77 1.98 8.17 6.45
C ILE A 77 2.93 6.97 6.34
N ALA A 78 2.52 5.89 5.67
CA ALA A 78 3.37 4.71 5.48
C ALA A 78 4.65 5.06 4.72
N ASN A 79 4.59 5.95 3.73
CA ASN A 79 5.78 6.42 3.02
C ASN A 79 6.71 7.24 3.91
N LEU A 80 6.18 8.09 4.79
CA LEU A 80 6.98 8.83 5.77
C LEU A 80 7.68 7.87 6.73
N LEU A 81 6.96 6.87 7.24
CA LEU A 81 7.48 5.86 8.18
C LEU A 81 8.50 4.93 7.52
N ALA A 82 8.31 4.57 6.25
CA ALA A 82 9.23 3.71 5.51
C ALA A 82 10.60 4.37 5.24
N GLY A 83 10.71 5.69 5.40
CA GLY A 83 11.96 6.46 5.28
C GLY A 83 12.62 6.39 3.90
N PRO A 84 13.89 6.79 3.75
CA PRO A 84 14.67 6.55 2.54
C PRO A 84 15.06 5.07 2.43
N GLU A 85 15.05 4.50 1.21
CA GLU A 85 15.42 3.10 1.02
C GLU A 85 16.91 2.91 1.32
N ARG A 86 17.25 2.27 2.45
CA ARG A 86 18.61 1.76 2.66
C ARG A 86 18.82 0.61 1.69
N LYS A 87 19.59 0.87 0.62
CA LYS A 87 20.10 -0.18 -0.27
C LYS A 87 20.74 -1.26 0.60
N SER A 88 20.07 -2.40 0.68
CA SER A 88 20.56 -3.58 1.38
C SER A 88 22.01 -3.83 0.98
N VAL A 89 22.94 -3.68 1.93
CA VAL A 89 24.38 -3.98 1.78
C VAL A 89 24.60 -5.51 1.71
N ARG A 90 23.64 -6.26 1.16
CA ARG A 90 23.70 -7.71 0.99
C ARG A 90 24.34 -8.08 -0.36
N ASN A 91 25.53 -7.53 -0.63
CA ASN A 91 26.34 -8.00 -1.76
C ASN A 91 27.87 -7.95 -1.56
N ARG A 92 28.38 -7.60 -0.37
CA ARG A 92 29.85 -7.63 -0.13
C ARG A 92 30.42 -8.95 0.37
N HIS A 93 29.59 -9.92 0.75
CA HIS A 93 30.11 -11.15 1.39
C HIS A 93 30.32 -12.34 0.45
N LYS A 94 30.04 -12.23 -0.85
CA LYS A 94 30.26 -13.31 -1.85
C LYS A 94 31.48 -13.09 -2.75
N ARG A 95 32.41 -12.21 -2.37
CA ARG A 95 33.72 -12.06 -3.04
C ARG A 95 34.86 -12.17 -2.02
N LYS A 96 35.07 -13.37 -1.48
CA LYS A 96 36.43 -13.77 -1.07
C LYS A 96 36.93 -14.74 -2.14
N PRO A 97 37.90 -14.35 -3.00
CA PRO A 97 38.57 -15.35 -3.83
C PRO A 97 39.31 -16.32 -2.90
N PRO A 98 39.30 -17.64 -3.18
CA PRO A 98 40.14 -18.57 -2.45
C PRO A 98 41.60 -18.16 -2.68
N THR A 99 42.28 -17.76 -1.61
CA THR A 99 43.72 -17.53 -1.59
C THR A 99 44.41 -18.84 -1.98
N ARG A 100 44.98 -18.88 -3.19
CA ARG A 100 45.83 -19.96 -3.67
C ARG A 100 47.09 -19.99 -2.78
N LYS A 101 47.22 -21.02 -1.94
CA LYS A 101 48.47 -21.31 -1.23
C LYS A 101 49.37 -22.11 -2.19
N SER A 102 50.57 -21.57 -2.42
CA SER A 102 51.70 -22.18 -3.12
C SER A 102 52.29 -23.33 -2.33
#